data_AF-A0A5C7B214-F1
#
_entry.id   AF-A0A5C7B214-F1
#
_cell.length_a   1.000
_cell.length_b   1.000
_cell.length_c   1.000
_cell.angle_alpha   90.00
_cell.angle_beta   90.00
_cell.angle_gamma   90.00
#
_symmetry.space_group_name_H-M   'P 1'
#
loop_
_entity.id
_entity.type
_entity.pdbx_description
1 polymer ?
#
loop_
_entity_poly.entity_id
_entity_poly.type
_entity_poly.pdbx_seq_one_letter_code
_entity_poly.pdbx_strand_id
1 'polypeptide(L)'
;MNEVKLTPLHHNNSAQIAVRFKYNYNLKTHLKKLDGIKWSNTHKVFYLKYSTENKQLIYAHLRAINCYVDYTELSVKKTISTPVFTEIKLPTLREHQQTDLLKFEKWMQEKRLSINTINTY
;
A
#
# COMPACT_ATOMS: atom_id res chain seq x y z
N MET A 1 7.81 26.89 -12.24
CA MET A 1 6.62 26.20 -11.70
C MET A 1 6.70 26.23 -10.19
N ASN A 2 5.61 26.55 -9.49
CA ASN A 2 5.60 26.49 -8.03
C ASN A 2 5.38 25.05 -7.59
N GLU A 3 6.31 24.53 -6.79
CA GLU A 3 6.25 23.18 -6.24
C GLU A 3 5.83 23.26 -4.76
N VAL A 4 4.86 22.41 -4.40
CA VAL A 4 4.35 22.27 -3.05
C VAL A 4 4.48 20.81 -2.63
N LYS A 5 5.18 20.57 -1.53
CA LYS A 5 5.36 19.25 -0.92
C LYS A 5 4.37 19.07 0.22
N LEU A 6 3.58 18.01 0.15
CA LEU A 6 2.68 17.60 1.22
C LEU A 6 3.35 16.48 2.01
N THR A 7 3.60 16.72 3.29
CA THR A 7 4.32 15.80 4.17
C THR A 7 3.44 15.42 5.36
N PRO A 8 3.34 14.14 5.74
CA PRO A 8 2.63 13.76 6.96
C PRO A 8 3.37 14.32 8.18
N LEU A 9 2.62 14.90 9.11
CA LEU A 9 3.16 15.48 10.35
C LEU A 9 2.34 14.97 11.53
N HIS A 10 3.00 14.48 12.57
CA HIS A 10 2.33 14.17 13.83
C HIS A 10 2.48 15.37 14.78
N HIS A 11 1.38 16.01 15.14
CA HIS A 11 1.40 17.19 16.02
C HIS A 11 0.15 17.21 16.91
N ASN A 12 0.30 17.60 18.18
CA ASN A 12 -0.76 17.58 19.20
C ASN A 12 -1.54 16.26 19.25
N ASN A 13 -0.83 15.12 19.28
CA ASN A 13 -1.43 13.78 19.34
C ASN A 13 -2.39 13.44 18.20
N SER A 14 -2.23 14.10 17.04
CA SER A 14 -3.06 13.91 15.86
C SER A 14 -2.22 13.88 14.59
N ALA A 15 -2.64 13.06 13.63
CA ALA A 15 -2.09 13.09 12.29
C ALA A 15 -2.53 14.38 11.58
N GLN A 16 -1.57 15.06 10.97
CA GLN A 16 -1.74 16.32 10.26
C GLN A 16 -1.02 16.26 8.92
N ILE A 17 -1.46 17.11 8.00
CA ILE A 17 -0.85 17.29 6.68
C ILE A 17 -0.12 18.62 6.74
N ALA A 18 1.20 18.58 6.63
CA ALA A 18 2.02 19.79 6.52
C ALA A 18 2.24 20.14 5.05
N VAL A 19 2.06 21.42 4.74
CA VAL A 19 2.22 22.01 3.40
C VAL A 19 3.54 22.77 3.38
N ARG A 20 4.55 22.19 2.72
CA ARG A 20 5.89 22.78 2.55
C ARG A 20 6.00 23.35 1.14
N PHE A 21 6.41 24.61 1.03
CA PHE A 21 6.60 25.25 -0.27
C PHE A 21 7.65 26.35 -0.16
N LYS A 22 8.32 26.65 -1.28
CA LYS A 22 9.21 27.82 -1.37
C LYS A 22 8.37 29.09 -1.24
N TYR A 23 8.85 30.06 -0.45
CA TYR A 23 8.10 31.29 -0.18
C TYR A 23 7.58 31.94 -1.48
N ASN A 24 6.26 32.01 -1.58
CA ASN A 24 5.55 32.66 -2.67
C ASN A 24 4.35 33.41 -2.07
N TYR A 25 4.28 34.72 -2.32
CA TYR A 25 3.23 35.58 -1.77
C TYR A 25 1.83 35.13 -2.20
N ASN A 26 1.64 34.84 -3.49
CA ASN A 26 0.35 34.39 -4.03
C ASN A 26 -0.10 33.08 -3.37
N LEU A 27 0.83 32.14 -3.21
CA LEU A 27 0.57 30.83 -2.62
C LEU A 27 0.21 30.96 -1.13
N LYS A 28 0.94 31.80 -0.38
CA LYS A 28 0.63 32.10 1.02
C LYS A 28 -0.76 32.73 1.19
N THR A 29 -1.10 33.71 0.35
CA THR A 29 -2.40 34.38 0.39
C THR A 29 -3.54 33.42 0.04
N HIS A 30 -3.33 32.55 -0.94
CA HIS A 30 -4.31 31.51 -1.27
C HIS A 30 -4.45 30.45 -0.18
N LEU A 31 -3.36 30.00 0.44
CA LEU A 31 -3.41 29.04 1.52
C LEU A 31 -4.16 29.60 2.73
N LYS A 32 -3.98 30.89 3.06
CA LYS A 32 -4.73 31.55 4.13
C LYS A 32 -6.25 31.60 3.91
N LYS A 33 -6.74 31.42 2.68
CA LYS A 33 -8.17 31.34 2.37
C LYS A 33 -8.77 29.96 2.67
N LEU A 34 -7.94 28.94 2.86
CA LEU A 34 -8.42 27.61 3.26
C LEU A 34 -8.96 27.68 4.69
N ASP A 35 -10.17 27.19 4.87
CA ASP A 35 -10.77 27.09 6.18
C ASP A 35 -10.03 26.04 7.03
N GLY A 36 -9.77 26.40 8.29
CA GLY A 36 -9.08 25.52 9.25
C GLY A 36 -7.56 25.38 9.08
N ILE A 37 -6.91 26.12 8.17
CA ILE A 37 -5.43 26.08 8.06
C ILE A 37 -4.75 26.80 9.24
N LYS A 38 -3.73 26.17 9.81
CA LYS A 38 -2.98 26.74 10.95
C LYS A 38 -1.51 26.87 10.60
N TRP A 39 -0.86 27.88 11.17
CA TRP A 39 0.59 28.05 11.09
C TRP A 39 1.25 27.36 12.27
N SER A 40 2.24 26.50 12.02
CA SER A 40 3.10 25.93 13.07
C SER A 40 4.35 26.79 13.20
N ASN A 41 4.56 27.38 14.39
CA ASN A 41 5.79 28.12 14.67
C ASN A 41 7.01 27.17 14.76
N THR A 42 6.82 25.97 15.31
CA THR A 42 7.86 24.95 15.50
C THR A 42 8.42 24.44 14.19
N HIS A 43 7.55 24.20 13.20
CA HIS A 43 7.96 23.63 11.92
C HIS A 43 8.00 24.65 10.78
N LYS A 44 7.57 25.89 11.03
CA LYS A 44 7.46 26.98 10.06
C LYS A 44 6.71 26.57 8.79
N VAL A 45 5.62 25.82 8.97
CA VAL A 45 4.78 25.29 7.90
C VAL A 45 3.32 25.52 8.21
N PHE A 46 2.52 25.59 7.15
CA PHE A 46 1.08 25.50 7.28
C PHE A 46 0.68 24.03 7.45
N TYR A 47 -0.23 23.77 8.36
CA TYR A 47 -0.72 22.43 8.62
C TYR A 47 -2.23 22.41 8.73
N LEU A 48 -2.79 21.23 8.44
CA LEU A 48 -4.21 20.96 8.52
C LEU A 48 -4.43 19.54 9.06
N LYS A 49 -5.54 19.28 9.73
CA LYS A 49 -5.83 17.95 10.29
C LYS A 49 -5.88 16.91 9.16
N TYR A 50 -5.28 15.74 9.37
CA TYR A 50 -5.34 14.65 8.40
C TYR A 50 -6.76 14.11 8.31
N SER A 51 -7.43 14.42 7.19
CA SER A 51 -8.75 13.94 6.81
C SER A 51 -8.82 13.88 5.29
N THR A 52 -9.65 13.00 4.74
CA THR A 52 -9.85 12.86 3.29
C THR A 52 -10.40 14.14 2.68
N GLU A 53 -11.34 14.80 3.35
CA GLU A 53 -11.94 16.07 2.93
C GLU A 53 -10.88 17.18 2.86
N ASN A 54 -10.10 17.30 3.94
CA ASN A 54 -9.02 18.27 4.05
C ASN A 54 -7.94 18.07 2.99
N LYS A 55 -7.60 16.81 2.69
CA LYS A 55 -6.69 16.47 1.60
C LYS A 55 -7.26 16.96 0.27
N GLN A 56 -8.52 16.64 -0.04
CA GLN A 56 -9.18 17.07 -1.27
C GLN A 56 -9.24 18.59 -1.40
N LEU A 57 -9.58 19.30 -0.32
CA LEU A 57 -9.59 20.77 -0.27
C LEU A 57 -8.21 21.36 -0.61
N ILE A 58 -7.14 20.87 0.01
CA ILE A 58 -5.78 21.31 -0.27
C ILE A 58 -5.43 21.07 -1.76
N TYR A 59 -5.75 19.89 -2.30
CA TYR A 59 -5.51 19.59 -3.72
C TYR A 59 -6.28 20.52 -4.67
N ALA A 60 -7.56 20.76 -4.40
CA ALA A 60 -8.40 21.63 -5.22
C ALA A 60 -7.83 23.06 -5.26
N HIS A 61 -7.43 23.59 -4.09
CA HIS A 61 -6.81 24.90 -3.99
C HIS A 61 -5.46 24.99 -4.72
N LEU A 62 -4.61 23.98 -4.58
CA LEU A 62 -3.30 23.96 -5.24
C LEU A 62 -3.43 23.83 -6.77
N ARG A 63 -4.41 23.06 -7.25
CA ARG A 63 -4.71 22.96 -8.69
C ARG A 63 -5.22 24.27 -9.27
N ALA A 64 -6.05 25.02 -8.54
CA ALA A 64 -6.55 26.32 -9.00
C ALA A 64 -5.43 27.33 -9.29
N ILE A 65 -4.26 27.17 -8.66
CA ILE A 65 -3.10 28.07 -8.78
C ILE A 65 -2.07 27.49 -9.78
N ASN A 66 -2.41 26.41 -10.51
CA ASN A 66 -1.50 25.69 -11.41
C ASN A 66 -0.17 25.30 -10.72
N CYS A 67 -0.23 24.88 -9.46
CA CYS A 67 0.94 24.43 -8.71
C CYS A 67 1.13 22.91 -8.87
N TYR A 68 2.39 22.50 -8.93
CA TYR A 68 2.73 21.08 -8.86
C TYR A 68 2.70 20.64 -7.39
N VAL A 69 1.95 19.56 -7.12
CA VAL A 69 1.78 19.01 -5.77
C VAL A 69 2.50 17.68 -5.69
N ASP A 70 3.59 17.66 -4.93
CA ASP A 70 4.32 16.45 -4.60
C ASP A 70 3.72 15.83 -3.32
N TYR A 71 3.22 14.61 -3.48
CA TYR A 71 2.57 13.82 -2.43
C TYR A 71 3.28 12.48 -2.19
N THR A 72 4.54 12.37 -2.67
CA THR A 72 5.35 11.16 -2.53
C THR A 72 5.45 10.69 -1.07
N GLU A 73 5.55 11.61 -0.12
CA GLU A 73 5.62 11.29 1.32
C GLU A 73 4.27 10.95 1.96
N LEU A 74 3.15 11.38 1.35
CA LEU A 74 1.79 11.03 1.80
C LEU A 74 1.28 9.73 1.18
N SER A 75 1.88 9.28 0.08
CA SER A 75 1.63 7.95 -0.44
C SER A 75 2.14 6.99 0.61
N VAL A 76 1.20 6.39 1.36
CA VAL A 76 1.47 5.16 2.10
C VAL A 76 2.25 4.30 1.12
N LYS A 77 3.52 4.04 1.41
CA LYS A 77 4.19 2.90 0.80
C LYS A 77 3.24 1.78 1.18
N LYS A 78 2.39 1.34 0.24
CA LYS A 78 1.80 0.03 0.33
C LYS A 78 3.04 -0.81 0.51
N THR A 79 3.34 -1.20 1.74
CA THR A 79 4.12 -2.38 1.99
C THR A 79 3.36 -3.39 1.19
N ILE A 80 3.88 -3.65 -0.01
CA ILE A 80 3.51 -4.81 -0.77
C ILE A 80 3.97 -5.90 0.19
N SER A 81 3.07 -6.27 1.11
CA SER A 81 3.16 -7.53 1.80
C SER A 81 3.13 -8.49 0.65
N THR A 82 4.30 -8.91 0.18
CA THR A 82 4.39 -10.12 -0.60
C THR A 82 3.56 -11.14 0.19
N PRO A 83 2.57 -11.80 -0.43
CA PRO A 83 1.89 -12.87 0.26
C PRO A 83 3.00 -13.80 0.73
N VAL A 84 3.11 -13.98 2.05
CA VAL A 84 4.05 -14.93 2.63
C VAL A 84 3.55 -16.29 2.14
N PHE A 85 4.12 -16.78 1.05
CA PHE A 85 3.98 -18.17 0.66
C PHE A 85 4.67 -18.96 1.77
N THR A 86 3.90 -19.38 2.77
CA THR A 86 4.36 -20.42 3.68
C THR A 86 4.58 -21.65 2.81
N GLU A 87 5.83 -22.09 2.69
CA GLU A 87 6.14 -23.36 2.03
C GLU A 87 5.34 -24.46 2.72
N ILE A 88 4.30 -24.94 2.05
CA ILE A 88 3.52 -26.08 2.52
C ILE A 88 4.43 -27.29 2.40
N LYS A 89 5.04 -27.71 3.50
CA LYS A 89 5.83 -28.95 3.55
C LYS A 89 4.86 -30.11 3.54
N LEU A 90 4.83 -30.85 2.43
CA LEU A 90 4.09 -32.11 2.37
C LEU A 90 4.69 -33.12 3.36
N PRO A 91 3.87 -33.92 4.06
CA PRO A 91 4.37 -34.94 4.96
C PRO A 91 5.10 -36.04 4.19
N THR A 92 6.16 -36.58 4.78
CA THR A 92 6.87 -37.74 4.23
C THR A 92 5.94 -38.97 4.27
N LEU A 93 5.90 -39.72 3.18
CA LEU A 93 5.08 -40.92 3.05
C LEU A 93 5.58 -42.04 3.98
N ARG A 94 4.68 -42.65 4.76
CA ARG A 94 5.01 -43.78 5.65
C ARG A 94 5.10 -45.08 4.86
N GLU A 95 5.87 -46.07 5.36
CA GLU A 95 6.13 -47.34 4.66
C GLU A 95 4.86 -48.11 4.26
N HIS A 96 3.83 -48.16 5.12
CA HIS A 96 2.56 -48.82 4.78
C HIS A 96 1.83 -48.09 3.64
N GLN A 97 1.91 -46.76 3.58
CA GLN A 97 1.28 -45.97 2.53
C GLN A 97 1.97 -46.19 1.17
N GLN A 98 3.29 -46.38 1.16
CA GLN A 98 4.03 -46.79 -0.04
C GLN A 98 3.60 -48.18 -0.51
N THR A 99 3.46 -49.11 0.43
CA THR A 99 3.04 -50.49 0.12
C THR A 99 1.64 -50.53 -0.48
N ASP A 100 0.71 -49.73 0.04
CA ASP A 100 -0.65 -49.65 -0.47
C ASP A 100 -0.72 -48.99 -1.86
N LEU A 101 0.08 -47.95 -2.11
CA LEU A 101 0.23 -47.35 -3.45
C LEU A 101 0.73 -48.37 -4.48
N LEU A 102 1.75 -49.16 -4.14
CA LEU A 102 2.29 -50.20 -5.04
C LEU A 102 1.26 -51.30 -5.34
N LYS A 103 0.45 -51.70 -4.35
CA LYS A 103 -0.64 -52.66 -4.57
C LYS A 103 -1.72 -52.06 -5.48
N PHE A 104 -2.04 -50.79 -5.28
CA PHE A 104 -3.03 -50.09 -6.08
C PHE A 104 -2.58 -49.92 -7.54
N GLU A 105 -1.32 -49.54 -7.76
CA GLU A 105 -0.70 -49.47 -9.08
C GLU A 105 -0.80 -50.82 -9.82
N LYS A 106 -0.41 -51.91 -9.16
CA LYS A 106 -0.52 -53.27 -9.71
C LYS A 106 -1.96 -53.65 -10.04
N TRP A 107 -2.91 -53.31 -9.17
CA TRP A 107 -4.33 -53.57 -9.43
C TRP A 107 -4.82 -52.83 -10.68
N MET A 108 -4.39 -51.59 -10.90
CA MET A 108 -4.72 -50.84 -12.12
C MET A 108 -4.08 -51.42 -13.39
N GLN A 109 -2.86 -51.96 -13.29
CA GLN A 109 -2.21 -52.68 -14.38
C GLN A 109 -2.99 -53.95 -14.76
N GLU A 110 -3.47 -54.71 -13.79
CA GLU A 110 -4.34 -55.88 -14.01
C GLU A 110 -5.68 -55.49 -14.65
N LYS A 111 -6.16 -54.27 -14.37
CA LYS A 111 -7.31 -53.66 -15.07
C LYS A 111 -7.00 -53.19 -16.49
N ARG A 112 -5.79 -53.45 -17.00
CA ARG A 112 -5.30 -53.08 -18.33
C ARG A 112 -5.38 -51.57 -18.60
N LEU A 113 -5.29 -50.77 -17.54
CA LEU A 113 -5.20 -49.32 -17.68
C LEU A 113 -3.82 -48.95 -18.24
N SER A 114 -3.80 -47.92 -19.09
CA SER A 114 -2.54 -47.41 -19.64
C SER A 114 -1.69 -46.78 -18.53
N ILE A 115 -0.37 -46.76 -18.71
CA ILE A 115 0.54 -46.11 -17.74
C ILE A 115 0.22 -44.63 -17.52
N ASN A 116 -0.23 -43.93 -18.57
CA ASN A 116 -0.65 -42.52 -18.47
C ASN A 116 -1.89 -42.36 -17.59
N THR A 117 -2.83 -43.29 -17.69
CA THR A 117 -4.01 -43.32 -16.82
C THR A 117 -3.61 -43.61 -15.38
N ILE A 118 -2.72 -44.58 -15.16
CA ILE A 118 -2.20 -44.94 -13.83
C ILE A 118 -1.53 -43.76 -13.15
N ASN A 119 -0.64 -43.03 -13.84
CA ASN A 119 0.06 -41.86 -13.28
C ASN A 119 -0.84 -40.65 -13.00
N THR A 120 -2.06 -40.64 -13.56
CA THR A 120 -3.04 -39.57 -13.33
C THR A 120 -3.78 -39.76 -12.01
N TYR A 121 -3.89 -41.01 -11.52
CA TYR A 121 -4.61 -41.39 -10.30
C TYR A 121 -3.65 -41.67 -9.14
#